data_AF-A0A838KKD6-F1
#
_entry.id   AF-A0A838KKD6-F1
#
_cell.length_a   1.000
_cell.length_b   1.000
_cell.length_c   1.000
_cell.angle_alpha   90.00
_cell.angle_beta   90.00
_cell.angle_gamma   90.00
#
_symmetry.space_group_name_H-M   'P 1'
#
loop_
_entity.id
_entity.type
_entity.pdbx_description
1 polymer ?
#
loop_
_entity_poly.entity_id
_entity_poly.type
_entity_poly.pdbx_seq_one_letter_code
_entity_poly.pdbx_strand_id
1 'polypeptide(L)'
;VVGARLAFGLPYCWAQMRILHTDGQVEYSTRRRWPQPRGVGGRLVVRPGAVRQPGDPLADFLTARWGLHTRCLGRTLYVPNRHEVWPLHDATLVELDDTLVAAAGLSFLAGRPPDSVLWSPGVQTTFGVPFDARRRLHA
;
A
#
# COMPACT_ATOMS: atom_id res chain seq x y z
N VAL A 1 12.48 6.92 5.16
CA VAL A 1 11.22 7.72 5.16
C VAL A 1 11.46 9.19 4.85
N VAL A 2 12.31 9.90 5.60
CA VAL A 2 12.57 11.34 5.40
C VAL A 2 13.04 11.66 3.97
N GLY A 3 14.02 10.91 3.44
CA GLY A 3 14.48 11.09 2.05
C GLY A 3 13.38 10.94 0.99
N ALA A 4 12.43 10.01 1.17
CA ALA A 4 11.31 9.82 0.24
C ALA A 4 10.28 10.96 0.33
N ARG A 5 9.98 11.46 1.54
CA ARG A 5 9.11 12.65 1.71
C ARG A 5 9.75 13.90 1.12
N LEU A 6 11.04 14.12 1.39
CA LEU A 6 11.75 15.34 0.97
C LEU A 6 12.08 15.33 -0.52
N ALA A 7 12.56 14.22 -1.08
CA ALA A 7 12.95 14.14 -2.49
C ALA A 7 11.77 13.96 -3.44
N PHE A 8 10.71 13.26 -3.00
CA PHE A 8 9.61 12.86 -3.88
C PHE A 8 8.23 13.38 -3.43
N GLY A 9 8.15 14.18 -2.37
CA GLY A 9 6.86 14.70 -1.87
C GLY A 9 5.89 13.62 -1.39
N LEU A 10 6.36 12.37 -1.23
CA LEU A 10 5.49 11.24 -0.92
C LEU A 10 4.95 11.39 0.51
N PRO A 11 3.65 11.13 0.78
CA PRO A 11 3.04 11.30 2.10
C PRO A 11 3.45 10.20 3.10
N TYR A 12 4.66 9.65 2.96
CA TYR A 12 5.15 8.51 3.75
C TYR A 12 5.29 8.87 5.22
N CYS A 13 4.69 8.06 6.09
CA CYS A 13 4.80 8.23 7.52
C CYS A 13 5.90 7.30 8.07
N TRP A 14 6.69 7.79 9.03
CA TRP A 14 7.57 6.93 9.79
C TRP A 14 6.74 6.22 10.85
N ALA A 15 6.79 4.90 10.83
CA ALA A 15 6.08 4.03 11.75
C ALA A 15 7.00 2.92 12.25
N GLN A 16 6.66 2.38 13.42
CA GLN A 16 7.12 1.05 13.82
C GLN A 16 6.17 0.05 13.19
N MET A 17 6.71 -0.97 12.52
CA MET A 17 5.92 -2.03 11.90
C MET A 17 6.45 -3.39 12.34
N ARG A 18 5.56 -4.37 12.45
CA ARG A 18 5.89 -5.77 12.73
C ARG A 18 5.00 -6.66 11.87
N ILE A 19 5.60 -7.73 11.37
CA ILE A 19 4.90 -8.80 10.65
C ILE A 19 5.21 -10.10 11.39
N LEU A 20 4.18 -10.86 11.72
CA LEU A 20 4.31 -12.16 12.38
C LEU A 20 3.55 -13.22 11.58
N HIS A 21 4.16 -14.38 11.43
CA HIS A 21 3.53 -15.56 10.83
C HIS A 21 3.35 -16.61 11.93
N THR A 22 2.12 -17.05 12.19
CA THR A 22 1.82 -18.02 13.25
C THR A 22 0.57 -18.80 12.88
N ASP A 23 0.61 -20.13 12.93
CA ASP A 23 -0.53 -21.02 12.70
C ASP A 23 -1.33 -20.72 11.42
N GLY A 24 -0.60 -20.48 10.31
CA GLY A 24 -1.19 -20.16 9.01
C GLY A 24 -1.85 -18.77 8.93
N GLN A 25 -1.68 -17.92 9.95
CA GLN A 25 -2.11 -16.54 9.96
C GLN A 25 -0.92 -15.60 9.77
N VAL A 26 -1.19 -14.44 9.19
CA VAL A 26 -0.26 -13.33 9.06
C VAL A 26 -0.82 -12.13 9.78
N GLU A 27 -0.08 -11.68 10.80
CA GLU A 27 -0.40 -10.47 11.55
C GLU A 27 0.51 -9.33 11.09
N TYR A 28 -0.12 -8.19 10.80
CA TYR A 28 0.53 -6.92 10.56
C TYR A 28 0.15 -5.96 11.69
N SER A 29 1.14 -5.36 12.32
CA SER A 29 0.91 -4.25 13.25
C SER A 29 1.75 -3.04 12.88
N THR A 30 1.18 -1.86 13.06
CA THR A 30 1.84 -0.60 12.75
C THR A 30 1.47 0.48 13.74
N ARG A 31 2.42 1.37 14.05
CA ARG A 31 2.19 2.56 14.88
C ARG A 31 3.01 3.72 14.37
N ARG A 32 2.33 4.79 13.94
CA ARG A 32 2.92 6.02 13.41
C ARG A 32 3.74 6.72 14.49
N ARG A 33 5.01 6.94 14.20
CA ARG A 33 5.94 7.74 15.01
C ARG A 33 5.98 9.21 14.56
N TRP A 34 5.85 9.45 13.26
CA TRP A 34 5.86 10.79 12.67
C TRP A 34 5.35 10.74 11.22
N PRO A 35 4.71 11.80 10.68
CA PRO A 35 4.28 13.04 11.33
C PRO A 35 3.07 12.83 12.25
N GLN A 36 2.52 13.92 12.80
CA GLN A 36 1.28 13.91 13.56
C GLN A 36 0.09 13.46 12.69
N PRO A 37 -1.01 12.96 13.30
CA PRO A 37 -1.10 12.55 14.70
C PRO A 37 -0.26 11.31 14.99
N ARG A 38 0.54 11.35 16.06
CA ARG A 38 1.35 10.20 16.51
C ARG A 38 0.46 9.12 17.11
N GLY A 39 0.91 7.87 17.04
CA GLY A 39 0.21 6.75 17.65
C GLY A 39 -0.89 6.13 16.80
N VAL A 40 -1.36 6.81 15.74
CA VAL A 40 -2.25 6.22 14.74
C VAL A 40 -1.61 4.96 14.18
N GLY A 41 -2.38 3.90 14.10
CA GLY A 41 -1.91 2.59 13.75
C GLY A 41 -3.04 1.60 13.60
N GLY A 42 -2.69 0.34 13.75
CA GLY A 42 -3.66 -0.75 13.69
C GLY A 42 -3.00 -2.11 13.77
N ARG A 43 -3.85 -3.11 13.87
CA ARG A 43 -3.53 -4.52 13.82
C ARG A 43 -4.48 -5.22 12.84
N LEU A 44 -3.89 -5.90 11.86
CA LEU A 44 -4.60 -6.67 10.84
C LEU A 44 -4.12 -8.11 10.93
N VAL A 45 -5.04 -9.05 11.10
CA VAL A 45 -4.75 -10.48 11.07
C VAL A 45 -5.55 -11.11 9.94
N VAL A 46 -4.85 -11.79 9.04
CA VAL A 46 -5.45 -12.52 7.93
C VAL A 46 -5.01 -13.97 7.92
N ARG A 47 -5.86 -14.84 7.39
CA ARG A 47 -5.50 -16.21 7.02
C ARG A 47 -5.47 -16.32 5.51
N PRO A 48 -4.29 -16.40 4.87
CA PRO A 48 -4.19 -16.64 3.45
C PRO A 48 -4.86 -17.97 3.06
N GLY A 49 -5.56 -17.97 1.94
CA GLY A 49 -6.24 -19.11 1.37
C GLY A 49 -5.65 -19.51 0.01
N ALA A 50 -6.53 -19.95 -0.89
CA ALA A 50 -6.14 -20.39 -2.23
C ALA A 50 -5.53 -19.23 -3.04
N VAL A 51 -4.66 -19.61 -3.99
CA VAL A 51 -4.15 -18.67 -4.99
C VAL A 51 -5.32 -18.10 -5.78
N ARG A 52 -5.39 -16.77 -5.86
CA ARG A 52 -6.38 -16.04 -6.63
C ARG A 52 -6.07 -16.23 -8.11
N GLN A 53 -7.08 -16.61 -8.90
CA GLN A 53 -6.91 -16.69 -10.34
C GLN A 53 -6.82 -15.29 -10.95
N PRO A 54 -5.96 -15.08 -11.97
CA PRO A 54 -5.88 -13.80 -12.69
C PRO A 54 -7.21 -13.41 -13.35
N GLY A 55 -7.39 -12.11 -13.63
CA GLY A 55 -8.51 -11.59 -14.40
C GLY A 55 -9.68 -11.03 -13.58
N ASP A 56 -9.45 -10.73 -12.30
CA ASP A 56 -10.36 -9.91 -11.49
C ASP A 56 -10.05 -8.43 -11.74
N PRO A 57 -10.94 -7.67 -12.41
CA PRO A 57 -10.65 -6.28 -12.78
C PRO A 57 -10.39 -5.37 -11.58
N LEU A 58 -11.00 -5.64 -10.43
CA LEU A 58 -10.78 -4.83 -9.23
C LEU A 58 -9.43 -5.14 -8.61
N ALA A 59 -9.08 -6.41 -8.47
CA ALA A 59 -7.78 -6.83 -7.95
C ALA A 59 -6.64 -6.33 -8.86
N ASP A 60 -6.81 -6.43 -10.18
CA ASP A 60 -5.87 -5.94 -11.17
C ASP A 60 -5.72 -4.42 -11.07
N PHE A 61 -6.83 -3.67 -10.99
CA PHE A 61 -6.79 -2.22 -10.82
C PHE A 61 -6.05 -1.79 -9.54
N LEU A 62 -6.24 -2.52 -8.43
CA LEU A 62 -5.64 -2.19 -7.15
C LEU A 62 -4.15 -2.55 -7.06
N THR A 63 -3.69 -3.59 -7.79
CA THR A 63 -2.35 -4.16 -7.60
C THR A 63 -1.43 -4.02 -8.81
N ALA A 64 -1.97 -3.94 -10.02
CA ALA A 64 -1.23 -3.88 -11.27
C ALA A 64 -0.94 -2.42 -11.66
N ARG A 65 -0.16 -1.71 -10.83
CA ARG A 65 0.15 -0.28 -11.00
C ARG A 65 1.64 -0.06 -11.22
N TRP A 66 2.03 0.05 -12.48
CA TRP A 66 3.43 0.21 -12.93
C TRP A 66 3.98 1.64 -12.87
N GLY A 67 3.44 2.48 -11.99
CA GLY A 67 3.98 3.82 -11.77
C GLY A 67 3.14 4.64 -10.80
N LEU A 68 3.76 5.68 -10.26
CA LEU A 68 3.09 6.64 -9.39
C LEU A 68 3.25 8.07 -9.91
N HIS A 69 2.27 8.89 -9.58
CA HIS A 69 2.34 10.34 -9.75
C HIS A 69 2.56 10.99 -8.39
N THR A 70 3.46 11.96 -8.34
CA THR A 70 3.68 12.77 -7.14
C THR A 70 3.91 14.22 -7.50
N ARG A 71 3.72 15.13 -6.55
CA ARG A 71 4.00 16.56 -6.72
C ARG A 71 5.21 16.95 -5.88
N CYS A 72 6.25 17.45 -6.55
CA CYS A 72 7.48 17.90 -5.89
C CYS A 72 7.93 19.22 -6.53
N LEU A 73 8.30 20.20 -5.69
CA LEU A 73 8.73 21.54 -6.13
C LEU A 73 7.80 22.18 -7.19
N GLY A 74 6.48 22.06 -6.98
CA GLY A 74 5.47 22.61 -7.88
C GLY A 74 5.22 21.82 -9.17
N ARG A 75 5.99 20.77 -9.46
CA ARG A 75 5.86 19.94 -10.67
C ARG A 75 5.20 18.60 -10.37
N THR A 76 4.41 18.11 -11.31
CA THR A 76 3.92 16.72 -11.29
C THR A 76 4.98 15.83 -11.90
N LEU A 77 5.52 14.90 -11.12
CA LEU A 77 6.48 13.91 -11.55
C LEU A 77 5.79 12.56 -11.72
N TYR A 78 6.17 11.85 -12.76
CA TYR A 78 5.87 10.44 -12.92
C TYR A 78 7.09 9.61 -12.53
N VAL A 79 6.89 8.57 -11.72
CA VAL A 79 7.93 7.62 -11.35
C VAL A 79 7.54 6.25 -11.90
N PRO A 80 8.26 5.73 -12.92
CA PRO A 80 7.98 4.41 -13.45
C PRO A 80 8.30 3.35 -12.40
N ASN A 81 7.46 2.33 -12.33
CA ASN A 81 7.61 1.22 -11.42
C ASN A 81 7.49 -0.11 -12.18
N ARG A 82 8.46 -1.00 -11.98
CA ARG A 82 8.43 -2.34 -12.55
C ARG A 82 8.24 -3.35 -11.44
N HIS A 83 7.23 -4.19 -11.58
CA HIS A 83 7.00 -5.36 -10.76
C HIS A 83 6.29 -6.41 -11.63
N GLU A 84 6.48 -7.68 -11.28
CA GLU A 84 5.69 -8.77 -11.85
C GLU A 84 4.23 -8.68 -11.36
N VAL A 85 3.32 -9.40 -12.00
CA VAL A 85 1.95 -9.51 -11.47
C VAL A 85 2.03 -10.09 -10.05
N TRP A 86 1.29 -9.50 -9.12
CA TRP A 86 1.31 -9.95 -7.73
C TRP A 86 0.76 -11.39 -7.64
N PRO A 87 1.46 -12.33 -6.97
CA PRO A 87 0.90 -13.63 -6.66
C PRO A 87 -0.13 -13.45 -5.53
N LEU A 88 -1.38 -13.18 -5.92
CA LEU A 88 -2.46 -12.90 -4.98
C LEU A 88 -3.09 -14.20 -4.47
N HIS A 89 -3.54 -14.16 -3.23
CA HIS A 89 -4.34 -15.18 -2.58
C HIS A 89 -5.62 -14.53 -2.05
N ASP A 90 -6.73 -15.26 -2.13
CA ASP A 90 -7.89 -14.93 -1.30
C ASP A 90 -7.47 -15.03 0.17
N ALA A 91 -7.99 -14.16 1.03
CA ALA A 91 -7.65 -14.19 2.45
C ALA A 91 -8.87 -13.94 3.33
N THR A 92 -8.99 -14.71 4.42
CA THR A 92 -10.01 -14.48 5.43
C THR A 92 -9.51 -13.44 6.42
N LEU A 93 -10.29 -12.38 6.63
CA LEU A 93 -10.04 -11.44 7.72
C LEU A 93 -10.37 -12.10 9.06
N VAL A 94 -9.38 -12.16 9.95
CA VAL A 94 -9.54 -12.70 11.30
C VAL A 94 -9.77 -11.58 12.31
N GLU A 95 -9.00 -10.50 12.19
CA GLU A 95 -9.09 -9.35 13.08
C GLU A 95 -8.67 -8.07 12.34
N LEU A 96 -9.36 -6.97 12.63
CA LEU A 96 -9.04 -5.63 12.15
C LEU A 96 -9.30 -4.60 13.26
N ASP A 97 -8.22 -4.03 13.76
CA ASP A 97 -8.23 -2.76 14.48
C ASP A 97 -7.49 -1.74 13.59
N ASP A 98 -8.18 -0.70 13.15
CA ASP A 98 -7.59 0.31 12.28
C ASP A 98 -8.03 1.73 12.63
N THR A 99 -7.03 2.60 12.82
CA THR A 99 -7.24 4.05 12.93
C THR A 99 -6.67 4.81 11.74
N LEU A 100 -5.99 4.12 10.81
CA LEU A 100 -5.32 4.73 9.66
C LEU A 100 -6.31 5.26 8.63
N VAL A 101 -7.38 4.52 8.33
CA VAL A 101 -8.43 4.95 7.38
C VAL A 101 -9.10 6.24 7.85
N ALA A 102 -9.47 6.33 9.13
CA ALA A 102 -10.02 7.56 9.69
C ALA A 102 -9.00 8.71 9.66
N ALA A 103 -7.74 8.45 10.02
CA ALA A 103 -6.67 9.45 9.96
C ALA A 103 -6.30 9.91 8.54
N ALA A 104 -6.70 9.14 7.51
CA ALA A 104 -6.60 9.53 6.10
C ALA A 104 -7.79 10.40 5.63
N GLY A 105 -8.74 10.73 6.53
CA GLY A 105 -9.93 11.51 6.21
C GLY A 105 -11.11 10.70 5.68
N LEU A 106 -11.04 9.36 5.77
CA LEU A 106 -12.06 8.43 5.26
C LEU A 106 -12.84 7.78 6.41
N SER A 107 -13.19 8.55 7.44
CA SER A 107 -13.86 8.04 8.65
C SER A 107 -15.16 7.28 8.37
N PHE A 108 -15.86 7.61 7.29
CA PHE A 108 -17.07 6.90 6.84
C PHE A 108 -16.82 5.42 6.46
N LEU A 109 -15.56 5.03 6.24
CA LEU A 109 -15.15 3.65 5.98
C LEU A 109 -14.64 2.92 7.23
N ALA A 110 -14.28 3.63 8.31
CA ALA A 110 -13.59 3.04 9.45
C ALA A 110 -14.44 2.09 10.31
N GLY A 111 -15.77 2.09 10.13
CA GLY A 111 -16.71 1.26 10.90
C GLY A 111 -17.30 0.07 10.15
N ARG A 112 -16.81 -0.24 8.95
CA ARG A 112 -17.37 -1.31 8.10
C ARG A 112 -16.30 -2.31 7.67
N PRO A 113 -16.67 -3.56 7.32
CA PRO A 113 -15.71 -4.51 6.79
C PRO A 113 -15.15 -4.06 5.43
N PRO A 114 -13.89 -4.43 5.10
CA PRO A 114 -13.32 -4.21 3.78
C PRO A 114 -14.15 -4.88 2.68
N ASP A 115 -14.23 -4.27 1.49
CA ASP A 115 -14.89 -4.90 0.33
C ASP A 115 -14.09 -6.06 -0.26
N SER A 116 -12.78 -6.07 -0.01
CA SER A 116 -11.85 -7.05 -0.55
C SER A 116 -10.72 -7.29 0.46
N VAL A 117 -10.33 -8.56 0.62
CA VAL A 117 -9.25 -8.99 1.49
C VAL A 117 -8.39 -9.97 0.69
N LEU A 118 -7.23 -9.48 0.26
CA LEU A 118 -6.26 -10.23 -0.53
C LEU A 118 -4.92 -10.24 0.21
N TRP A 119 -4.18 -11.33 0.05
CA TRP A 119 -2.83 -11.47 0.58
C TRP A 119 -1.86 -11.86 -0.53
N SER A 120 -0.57 -11.53 -0.35
CA SER A 120 0.49 -11.99 -1.25
C SER A 120 1.76 -12.24 -0.45
N PRO A 121 2.58 -13.24 -0.82
CA PRO A 121 3.92 -13.41 -0.26
C PRO A 121 4.88 -12.26 -0.64
N GLY A 122 4.47 -11.38 -1.55
CA GLY A 122 5.22 -10.21 -1.99
C GLY A 122 5.70 -10.34 -3.43
N VAL A 123 6.16 -9.21 -3.97
CA VAL A 123 6.76 -9.13 -5.31
C VAL A 123 7.99 -8.22 -5.26
N GLN A 124 8.98 -8.53 -6.09
CA GLN A 124 10.13 -7.65 -6.26
C GLN A 124 9.73 -6.42 -7.09
N THR A 125 10.10 -5.25 -6.59
CA THR A 125 9.70 -3.96 -7.17
C THR A 125 10.93 -3.10 -7.42
N THR A 126 11.03 -2.53 -8.63
CA THR A 126 12.08 -1.60 -9.02
C THR A 126 11.49 -0.27 -9.45
N PHE A 127 11.92 0.83 -8.83
CA PHE A 127 11.55 2.19 -9.23
C PHE A 127 12.60 2.77 -10.17
N GLY A 128 12.15 3.35 -11.28
CA GLY A 128 13.02 4.09 -12.19
C GLY A 128 13.18 5.55 -11.78
N VAL A 129 13.95 6.30 -12.57
CA VAL A 129 14.20 7.72 -12.34
C VAL A 129 12.94 8.55 -12.62
N PRO A 130 12.50 9.43 -11.71
CA PRO A 130 11.36 10.31 -11.95
C PRO A 130 11.59 11.27 -13.11
N PHE A 131 10.53 11.58 -13.87
CA PHE A 131 10.54 12.62 -14.88
C PHE A 131 9.26 13.46 -14.84
N ASP A 132 9.28 14.63 -15.48
CA ASP A 132 8.11 15.50 -15.57
C ASP A 132 6.96 14.77 -16.29
N ALA A 133 5.80 14.65 -15.65
CA ALA A 133 4.66 13.94 -16.21
C ALA A 133 4.12 14.57 -17.51
N ARG A 134 4.51 15.82 -17.82
CA ARG A 134 4.17 16.49 -19.10
C ARG A 134 5.12 16.12 -20.24
N ARG A 135 6.22 15.42 -19.96
CA ARG A 135 7.16 14.97 -20.99
C ARG A 135 6.40 14.06 -21.95
N ARG A 136 6.38 14.42 -23.24
CA ARG A 136 5.88 13.51 -24.28
C ARG A 136 6.80 12.30 -24.33
N LEU A 137 6.24 11.12 -24.09
CA LEU A 137 6.92 9.87 -24.38
C LEU A 137 6.93 9.74 -25.90
N HIS A 138 8.11 9.82 -26.51
CA HIS A 138 8.26 9.42 -27.89
C HIS A 138 8.13 7.90 -27.92
N ALA A 139 7.14 7.41 -28.65
CA ALA A 139 6.90 5.98 -28.89
C ALA A 139 8.01 5.41 -29.78
#